data_AF-A0A975A8X0-F1
#
_entry.id   AF-A0A975A8X0-F1
#
_cell.length_a   1.000
_cell.length_b   1.000
_cell.length_c   1.000
_cell.angle_alpha   90.00
_cell.angle_beta   90.00
_cell.angle_gamma   90.00
#
_symmetry.space_group_name_H-M   'P 1'
#
loop_
_entity.id
_entity.type
_entity.pdbx_description
1 polymer ?
#
loop_
_entity_poly.entity_id
_entity_poly.type
_entity_poly.pdbx_seq_one_letter_code
_entity_poly.pdbx_strand_id
1 'polypeptide(L)'
;MDYVAEMKSLPKNHDFFIGYDSDGCVFDTMEIKQKECFCPNFIKYYGLQAASKYAREVWQFVNLYSKTRGCNRFLAVQRALELINDHEEFAKRGVNLKSYPALDAWIEEETKLGNPALESKVAATSDEELTHILKWSVAVNDCIAAMVFGIPPFPGVKEVLAKSADKADQIVVSQTPLEALTREWKENKIDHYLGMICGQEHGTKTEHLKYTAAGKYDSDKVLMIGDAPGDLKAAKANNVLFYPIIPGREEESWAKLNEEGIERFFNGTYAGAFQESLLDDFDKALPALPPWK
;
A
#
# COMPACT_ATOMS: atom_id res chain seq x y z
N MET A 1 15.75 7.25 16.96
CA MET A 1 14.71 6.45 17.63
C MET A 1 14.94 5.02 17.22
N ASP A 2 14.87 4.05 18.15
CA ASP A 2 14.99 2.63 17.81
C ASP A 2 13.58 2.06 17.62
N TYR A 3 13.09 2.14 16.37
CA TYR A 3 11.73 1.71 16.03
C TYR A 3 11.52 0.19 16.22
N VAL A 4 12.59 -0.62 16.10
CA VAL A 4 12.48 -2.06 16.31
C VAL A 4 12.31 -2.37 17.80
N ALA A 5 13.07 -1.70 18.66
CA ALA A 5 12.88 -1.83 20.11
C ALA A 5 11.47 -1.38 20.52
N GLU A 6 10.97 -0.28 19.93
CA GLU A 6 9.62 0.22 20.17
C GLU A 6 8.54 -0.83 19.84
N MET A 7 8.54 -1.37 18.61
CA MET A 7 7.61 -2.43 18.18
C MET A 7 7.68 -3.69 19.05
N LYS A 8 8.90 -4.10 19.42
CA LYS A 8 9.09 -5.25 20.32
C LYS A 8 8.55 -4.99 21.72
N SER A 9 8.57 -3.74 22.18
CA SER A 9 8.07 -3.36 23.51
C SER A 9 6.55 -3.15 23.57
N LEU A 10 5.83 -3.20 22.44
CA LEU A 10 4.37 -3.09 22.43
C LEU A 10 3.76 -4.13 23.39
N PRO A 11 3.01 -3.69 24.42
CA PRO A 11 2.40 -4.58 25.40
C PRO A 11 1.30 -5.43 24.76
N LYS A 12 1.11 -6.63 25.32
CA LYS A 12 -0.04 -7.47 25.04
C LYS A 12 -1.08 -7.22 26.13
N ASN A 13 -2.11 -6.45 25.80
CA ASN A 13 -3.21 -6.15 26.71
C ASN A 13 -4.40 -7.08 26.49
N HIS A 14 -4.51 -7.66 25.30
CA HIS A 14 -5.61 -8.53 24.92
C HIS A 14 -5.14 -9.87 24.32
N ASP A 15 -6.07 -10.79 24.10
CA ASP A 15 -5.78 -12.12 23.56
C ASP A 15 -5.64 -12.12 22.03
N PHE A 16 -6.21 -11.13 21.35
CA PHE A 16 -6.17 -10.97 19.89
C PHE A 16 -5.33 -9.77 19.48
N PHE A 17 -4.92 -9.76 18.21
CA PHE A 17 -4.19 -8.67 17.58
C PHE A 17 -4.76 -8.37 16.19
N ILE A 18 -4.90 -7.08 15.86
CA ILE A 18 -5.30 -6.65 14.51
C ILE A 18 -4.33 -5.60 13.98
N GLY A 19 -3.73 -5.89 12.82
CA GLY A 19 -2.97 -4.93 12.03
C GLY A 19 -3.81 -4.38 10.89
N TYR A 20 -3.84 -3.07 10.72
CA TYR A 20 -4.57 -2.39 9.64
C TYR A 20 -3.58 -1.73 8.68
N ASP A 21 -3.64 -2.05 7.39
CA ASP A 21 -3.10 -1.11 6.42
C ASP A 21 -3.92 0.18 6.42
N SER A 22 -3.28 1.29 6.02
CA SER A 22 -3.88 2.62 6.04
C SER A 22 -4.43 3.02 4.68
N ASP A 23 -3.54 3.18 3.70
CA ASP A 23 -3.88 3.71 2.37
C ASP A 23 -4.59 2.65 1.52
N GLY A 24 -5.80 2.93 1.03
CA GLY A 24 -6.58 1.97 0.22
C GLY A 24 -7.28 0.89 1.05
N CYS A 25 -7.04 0.85 2.36
CA CYS A 25 -7.64 -0.08 3.30
C CYS A 25 -8.54 0.65 4.30
N VAL A 26 -7.97 1.50 5.17
CA VAL A 26 -8.74 2.31 6.13
C VAL A 26 -9.26 3.59 5.48
N PHE A 27 -8.45 4.23 4.63
CA PHE A 27 -8.79 5.47 3.94
C PHE A 27 -8.77 5.30 2.42
N ASP A 28 -9.67 5.99 1.71
CA ASP A 28 -9.67 6.05 0.24
C ASP A 28 -8.61 7.02 -0.33
N THR A 29 -7.41 6.98 0.24
CA THR A 29 -6.30 7.85 -0.16
C THR A 29 -5.60 7.34 -1.40
N MET A 30 -5.62 6.03 -1.68
CA MET A 30 -4.94 5.45 -2.84
C MET A 30 -5.47 5.99 -4.16
N GLU A 31 -6.80 6.09 -4.29
CA GLU A 31 -7.45 6.57 -5.51
C GLU A 31 -6.98 7.97 -5.89
N ILE A 32 -7.14 8.93 -4.97
CA ILE A 32 -6.73 10.33 -5.21
C ILE A 32 -5.22 10.48 -5.35
N LYS A 33 -4.41 9.81 -4.51
CA LYS A 33 -2.94 9.84 -4.62
C LYS A 33 -2.54 9.40 -6.02
N GLN A 34 -3.03 8.26 -6.49
CA GLN A 34 -2.61 7.69 -7.77
C GLN A 34 -3.17 8.45 -8.98
N LYS A 35 -4.45 8.83 -8.96
CA LYS A 35 -5.11 9.48 -10.11
C LYS A 35 -4.76 10.95 -10.26
N GLU A 36 -4.58 11.66 -9.15
CA GLU A 36 -4.44 13.12 -9.15
C GLU A 36 -3.03 13.63 -8.79
N CYS A 37 -2.20 12.81 -8.13
CA CYS A 37 -0.82 13.20 -7.80
C CYS A 37 0.22 12.42 -8.62
N PHE A 38 0.20 11.09 -8.59
CA PHE A 38 1.20 10.27 -9.29
C PHE A 38 1.01 10.29 -10.80
N CYS A 39 -0.19 9.95 -11.29
CA CYS A 39 -0.44 9.81 -12.72
C CYS A 39 -0.21 11.13 -13.51
N PRO A 40 -0.67 12.30 -13.05
CA PRO A 40 -0.43 13.55 -13.77
C PRO A 40 1.06 13.91 -13.82
N ASN A 41 1.81 13.66 -12.74
CA ASN A 41 3.26 13.83 -12.74
C ASN A 41 3.95 12.80 -13.64
N PHE A 42 3.50 11.54 -13.66
CA PHE A 42 4.02 10.54 -14.59
C PHE A 42 3.82 10.98 -16.04
N ILE A 43 2.63 11.47 -16.41
CA ILE A 43 2.38 12.01 -17.75
C ILE A 43 3.29 13.20 -18.07
N LYS A 44 3.44 14.13 -17.12
CA LYS A 44 4.23 15.35 -17.30
C LYS A 44 5.71 15.06 -17.49
N TYR A 45 6.31 14.27 -16.60
CA TYR A 45 7.76 14.05 -16.57
C TYR A 45 8.21 13.08 -17.67
N TYR A 46 7.40 12.09 -18.03
CA TYR A 46 7.75 11.10 -19.05
C TYR A 46 7.28 11.46 -20.46
N GLY A 47 6.75 12.68 -20.67
CA GLY A 47 6.39 13.17 -22.02
C GLY A 47 5.20 12.44 -22.66
N LEU A 48 4.22 11.98 -21.86
CA LEU A 48 3.14 11.12 -22.31
C LEU A 48 1.88 11.88 -22.75
N GLN A 49 1.94 13.20 -22.95
CA GLN A 49 0.77 14.05 -23.20
C GLN A 49 -0.04 13.59 -24.41
N ALA A 50 0.63 13.23 -25.51
CA ALA A 50 -0.01 12.78 -26.75
C ALA A 50 -0.86 11.50 -26.56
N ALA A 51 -0.47 10.63 -25.62
CA ALA A 51 -1.14 9.38 -25.29
C ALA A 51 -1.67 9.36 -23.84
N SER A 52 -1.98 10.54 -23.27
CA SER A 52 -2.29 10.69 -21.84
C SER A 52 -3.46 9.82 -21.36
N LYS A 53 -4.46 9.57 -22.23
CA LYS A 53 -5.54 8.59 -21.95
C LYS A 53 -4.97 7.20 -21.60
N TYR A 54 -4.14 6.65 -22.48
CA TYR A 54 -3.55 5.32 -22.29
C TYR A 54 -2.51 5.30 -21.17
N ALA A 55 -1.79 6.42 -20.96
CA ALA A 55 -0.89 6.56 -19.81
C ALA A 55 -1.65 6.43 -18.48
N ARG A 56 -2.87 6.98 -18.40
CA ARG A 56 -3.75 6.81 -17.23
C ARG A 56 -4.21 5.37 -17.07
N GLU A 57 -4.57 4.70 -18.16
CA GLU A 57 -4.98 3.29 -18.15
C GLU A 57 -3.83 2.39 -17.65
N VAL A 58 -2.62 2.57 -18.18
CA VAL A 58 -1.40 1.87 -17.72
C VAL A 58 -1.12 2.16 -16.24
N TRP A 59 -1.10 3.43 -15.85
CA TRP A 59 -0.75 3.81 -14.48
C TRP A 59 -1.73 3.23 -13.45
N GLN A 60 -3.03 3.32 -13.72
CA GLN A 60 -4.07 2.78 -12.85
C GLN A 60 -4.03 1.25 -12.81
N PHE A 61 -3.79 0.58 -13.94
CA PHE A 61 -3.60 -0.87 -13.94
C PHE A 61 -2.46 -1.26 -13.01
N VAL A 62 -1.28 -0.65 -13.14
CA VAL A 62 -0.10 -0.97 -12.33
C VAL A 62 -0.35 -0.70 -10.84
N ASN A 63 -0.91 0.46 -10.50
CA ASN A 63 -0.91 0.94 -9.12
C ASN A 63 -2.20 0.65 -8.34
N LEU A 64 -3.34 0.45 -9.01
CA LEU A 64 -4.65 0.31 -8.38
C LEU A 64 -5.31 -1.05 -8.65
N TYR A 65 -5.26 -1.54 -9.89
CA TYR A 65 -6.17 -2.61 -10.33
C TYR A 65 -5.45 -3.84 -10.91
N SER A 66 -4.30 -4.21 -10.35
CA SER A 66 -3.56 -5.41 -10.75
C SER A 66 -2.74 -6.01 -9.61
N LYS A 67 -2.07 -7.14 -9.87
CA LYS A 67 -1.14 -7.79 -8.93
C LYS A 67 0.02 -6.91 -8.46
N THR A 68 0.27 -5.76 -9.08
CA THR A 68 1.28 -4.79 -8.63
C THR A 68 0.71 -3.67 -7.76
N ARG A 69 -0.57 -3.71 -7.38
CA ARG A 69 -1.20 -2.75 -6.47
C ARG A 69 -0.35 -2.53 -5.23
N GLY A 70 -0.17 -1.26 -4.86
CA GLY A 70 0.59 -0.87 -3.66
C GLY A 70 2.09 -1.17 -3.72
N CYS A 71 2.66 -1.51 -4.89
CA CYS A 71 4.11 -1.68 -5.01
C CYS A 71 4.85 -0.35 -4.84
N ASN A 72 6.18 -0.44 -4.63
CA ASN A 72 7.00 0.75 -4.53
C ASN A 72 6.90 1.59 -5.81
N ARG A 73 6.87 2.92 -5.66
CA ARG A 73 6.70 3.88 -6.76
C ARG A 73 7.72 3.73 -7.90
N PHE A 74 8.95 3.31 -7.61
CA PHE A 74 9.99 3.14 -8.64
C PHE A 74 9.80 1.83 -9.41
N LEU A 75 9.39 0.76 -8.73
CA LEU A 75 8.95 -0.48 -9.38
C LEU A 75 7.70 -0.23 -10.25
N ALA A 76 6.78 0.62 -9.78
CA ALA A 76 5.60 1.00 -10.53
C ALA A 76 5.95 1.77 -11.82
N VAL A 77 6.91 2.70 -11.74
CA VAL A 77 7.44 3.40 -12.91
C VAL A 77 8.06 2.41 -13.89
N GLN A 78 8.98 1.55 -13.45
CA GLN A 78 9.61 0.54 -14.30
C GLN A 78 8.55 -0.29 -15.03
N ARG A 79 7.58 -0.83 -14.28
CA ARG A 79 6.50 -1.64 -14.83
C ARG A 79 5.59 -0.87 -15.80
N ALA A 80 5.27 0.39 -15.49
CA ALA A 80 4.46 1.22 -16.37
C ALA A 80 5.17 1.51 -17.69
N LEU A 81 6.48 1.78 -17.65
CA LEU A 81 7.29 2.02 -18.86
C LEU A 81 7.36 0.78 -19.75
N GLU A 82 7.55 -0.42 -19.17
CA GLU A 82 7.47 -1.69 -19.91
C GLU A 82 6.12 -1.84 -20.62
N LEU A 83 5.01 -1.63 -19.89
CA LEU A 83 3.67 -1.78 -20.46
C LEU A 83 3.38 -0.75 -21.54
N ILE A 84 3.93 0.47 -21.45
CA ILE A 84 3.79 1.49 -22.49
C ILE A 84 4.53 1.07 -23.76
N ASN A 85 5.75 0.53 -23.63
CA ASN A 85 6.53 0.07 -24.78
C ASN A 85 5.82 -1.07 -25.54
N ASP A 86 5.04 -1.89 -24.83
CA ASP A 86 4.22 -2.97 -25.41
C ASP A 86 2.83 -2.51 -25.90
N HIS A 87 2.48 -1.23 -25.76
CA HIS A 87 1.13 -0.73 -26.03
C HIS A 87 1.07 0.06 -27.35
N GLU A 88 0.49 -0.54 -28.39
CA GLU A 88 0.51 -0.03 -29.78
C GLU A 88 0.06 1.43 -29.94
N GLU A 89 -0.94 1.87 -29.17
CA GLU A 89 -1.47 3.24 -29.27
C GLU A 89 -0.43 4.33 -28.94
N PHE A 90 0.58 4.04 -28.12
CA PHE A 90 1.66 4.99 -27.88
C PHE A 90 2.52 5.19 -29.13
N ALA A 91 2.91 4.09 -29.79
CA ALA A 91 3.64 4.13 -31.06
C ALA A 91 2.83 4.83 -32.17
N LYS A 92 1.53 4.51 -32.30
CA LYS A 92 0.62 5.15 -33.28
C LYS A 92 0.49 6.67 -33.06
N ARG A 93 0.69 7.13 -31.82
CA ARG A 93 0.67 8.56 -31.45
C ARG A 93 2.06 9.21 -31.44
N GLY A 94 3.09 8.50 -31.92
CA GLY A 94 4.45 9.01 -31.98
C GLY A 94 5.11 9.21 -30.62
N VAL A 95 4.62 8.55 -29.57
CA VAL A 95 5.26 8.54 -28.25
C VAL A 95 6.34 7.48 -28.24
N ASN A 96 7.60 7.93 -28.27
CA ASN A 96 8.77 7.06 -28.16
C ASN A 96 9.41 7.28 -26.79
N LEU A 97 9.24 6.32 -25.88
CA LEU A 97 9.89 6.37 -24.59
C LEU A 97 11.38 6.01 -24.72
N LYS A 98 12.20 6.69 -23.93
CA LYS A 98 13.60 6.28 -23.72
C LYS A 98 13.63 5.02 -22.85
N SER A 99 14.65 4.19 -23.02
CA SER A 99 14.98 3.15 -22.04
C SER A 99 15.46 3.80 -20.74
N TYR A 100 15.24 3.14 -19.61
CA TYR A 100 15.65 3.61 -18.28
C TYR A 100 16.62 2.61 -17.59
N PRO A 101 17.80 2.32 -18.17
CA PRO A 101 18.72 1.32 -17.63
C PRO A 101 19.33 1.73 -16.27
N ALA A 102 19.45 3.02 -15.97
CA ALA A 102 19.97 3.45 -14.67
C ALA A 102 18.96 3.19 -13.55
N LEU A 103 17.65 3.34 -13.83
CA LEU A 103 16.58 2.93 -12.94
C LEU A 103 16.62 1.43 -12.68
N ASP A 104 16.74 0.62 -13.74
CA ASP A 104 16.78 -0.83 -13.64
C ASP A 104 17.95 -1.29 -12.77
N ALA A 105 19.15 -0.77 -13.03
CA ALA A 105 20.35 -1.08 -12.26
C ALA A 105 20.24 -0.64 -10.80
N TRP A 106 19.66 0.54 -10.54
CA TRP A 106 19.47 1.04 -9.17
C TRP A 106 18.45 0.21 -8.39
N ILE A 107 17.35 -0.21 -9.02
CA ILE A 107 16.35 -1.09 -8.41
C ILE A 107 16.96 -2.45 -8.01
N GLU A 108 17.87 -2.98 -8.83
CA GLU A 108 18.55 -4.24 -8.52
C GLU A 108 19.55 -4.11 -7.35
N GLU A 109 20.22 -2.96 -7.24
CA GLU A 109 21.24 -2.68 -6.22
C GLU A 109 20.65 -2.28 -4.86
N GLU A 110 19.59 -1.46 -4.85
CA GLU A 110 19.09 -0.78 -3.65
C GLU A 110 18.04 -1.61 -2.90
N THR A 111 18.27 -1.80 -1.60
CA THR A 111 17.38 -2.57 -0.72
C THR A 111 16.27 -1.71 -0.09
N LYS A 112 16.45 -0.39 -0.04
CA LYS A 112 15.53 0.60 0.54
C LYS A 112 15.14 1.66 -0.48
N LEU A 113 14.26 1.28 -1.39
CA LEU A 113 13.75 2.14 -2.46
C LEU A 113 12.94 3.32 -1.91
N GLY A 114 13.56 4.50 -1.87
CA GLY A 114 12.94 5.75 -1.40
C GLY A 114 13.72 6.98 -1.85
N ASN A 115 13.11 8.17 -1.72
CA ASN A 115 13.78 9.42 -2.10
C ASN A 115 15.14 9.64 -1.44
N PRO A 116 15.34 9.37 -0.13
CA PRO A 116 16.66 9.56 0.49
C PRO A 116 17.78 8.71 -0.14
N ALA A 117 17.46 7.46 -0.50
CA ALA A 117 18.40 6.57 -1.18
C ALA A 117 18.69 7.06 -2.61
N LEU A 118 17.64 7.48 -3.34
CA LEU A 118 17.77 8.02 -4.69
C LEU A 118 18.57 9.34 -4.70
N GLU A 119 18.32 10.25 -3.76
CA GLU A 119 19.09 11.49 -3.55
C GLU A 119 20.57 11.19 -3.35
N SER A 120 20.89 10.22 -2.49
CA SER A 120 22.26 9.81 -2.22
C SER A 120 22.94 9.24 -3.48
N LYS A 121 22.22 8.40 -4.25
CA LYS A 121 22.73 7.83 -5.51
C LYS A 121 22.96 8.91 -6.57
N VAL A 122 22.03 9.85 -6.72
CA VAL A 122 22.15 11.00 -7.63
C VAL A 122 23.35 11.88 -7.24
N ALA A 123 23.52 12.19 -5.96
CA ALA A 123 24.66 12.99 -5.49
C ALA A 123 26.01 12.30 -5.76
N ALA A 124 26.07 10.96 -5.65
CA ALA A 124 27.29 10.19 -5.87
C ALA A 124 27.66 10.03 -7.35
N THR A 125 26.67 9.93 -8.24
CA THR A 125 26.87 9.56 -9.64
C THR A 125 26.68 10.71 -10.62
N SER A 126 25.89 11.74 -10.25
CA SER A 126 25.39 12.76 -11.17
C SER A 126 24.65 12.20 -12.39
N ASP A 127 24.08 11.00 -12.27
CA ASP A 127 23.36 10.34 -13.35
C ASP A 127 22.10 11.14 -13.74
N GLU A 128 21.97 11.48 -15.03
CA GLU A 128 20.88 12.34 -15.53
C GLU A 128 19.51 11.67 -15.45
N GLU A 129 19.45 10.36 -15.63
CA GLU A 129 18.21 9.58 -15.61
C GLU A 129 17.68 9.46 -14.18
N LEU A 130 18.53 9.08 -13.22
CA LEU A 130 18.18 9.06 -11.81
C LEU A 130 17.83 10.46 -11.29
N THR A 131 18.52 11.49 -11.78
CA THR A 131 18.18 12.90 -11.47
C THR A 131 16.77 13.25 -11.98
N HIS A 132 16.40 12.79 -13.17
CA HIS A 132 15.06 12.98 -13.73
C HIS A 132 13.98 12.28 -12.90
N ILE A 133 14.22 11.02 -12.52
CA ILE A 133 13.29 10.22 -11.70
C ILE A 133 13.13 10.85 -10.30
N LEU A 134 14.21 11.36 -9.72
CA LEU A 134 14.15 12.07 -8.43
C LEU A 134 13.26 13.31 -8.54
N LYS A 135 13.40 14.12 -9.60
CA LYS A 135 12.54 15.29 -9.83
C LYS A 135 11.07 14.92 -9.96
N TRP A 136 10.75 13.80 -10.63
CA TRP A 136 9.39 13.27 -10.68
C TRP A 136 8.89 12.89 -9.28
N SER A 137 9.69 12.11 -8.53
CA SER A 137 9.28 11.60 -7.23
C SER A 137 9.08 12.69 -6.18
N VAL A 138 9.91 13.75 -6.21
CA VAL A 138 9.75 14.94 -5.37
C VAL A 138 8.47 15.70 -5.74
N ALA A 139 8.22 15.94 -7.04
CA ALA A 139 7.01 16.63 -7.48
C ALA A 139 5.72 15.88 -7.13
N VAL A 140 5.75 14.54 -7.11
CA VAL A 140 4.65 13.73 -6.60
C VAL A 140 4.40 14.02 -5.12
N ASN A 141 5.44 14.06 -4.29
CA ASN A 141 5.28 14.36 -2.86
C ASN A 141 4.68 15.77 -2.65
N ASP A 142 5.11 16.76 -3.42
CA ASP A 142 4.55 18.11 -3.38
C ASP A 142 3.06 18.11 -3.73
N CYS A 143 2.66 17.37 -4.77
CA CYS A 143 1.25 17.22 -5.14
C CYS A 143 0.43 16.53 -4.05
N ILE A 144 0.95 15.46 -3.43
CA ILE A 144 0.26 14.76 -2.34
C ILE A 144 0.04 15.72 -1.16
N ALA A 145 1.08 16.43 -0.74
CA ALA A 145 0.98 17.39 0.37
C ALA A 145 -0.03 18.51 0.11
N ALA A 146 -0.15 18.96 -1.14
CA ALA A 146 -1.06 20.04 -1.52
C ALA A 146 -2.52 19.59 -1.76
N MET A 147 -2.75 18.31 -2.06
CA MET A 147 -4.04 17.85 -2.59
C MET A 147 -4.76 16.82 -1.69
N VAL A 148 -4.01 16.01 -0.93
CA VAL A 148 -4.55 14.85 -0.22
C VAL A 148 -4.73 15.20 1.26
N PHE A 149 -5.92 15.65 1.63
CA PHE A 149 -6.30 15.99 3.01
C PHE A 149 -7.80 15.84 3.22
N GLY A 150 -8.24 15.71 4.47
CA GLY A 150 -9.66 15.68 4.82
C GLY A 150 -10.42 14.43 4.36
N ILE A 151 -9.71 13.33 4.12
CA ILE A 151 -10.30 12.07 3.66
C ILE A 151 -10.80 11.28 4.89
N PRO A 152 -12.10 10.98 4.99
CA PRO A 152 -12.63 10.16 6.07
C PRO A 152 -12.24 8.69 5.87
N PRO A 153 -12.23 7.87 6.93
CA PRO A 153 -12.12 6.42 6.76
C PRO A 153 -13.34 5.88 6.01
N PHE A 154 -13.18 4.72 5.37
CA PHE A 154 -14.32 4.03 4.74
C PHE A 154 -15.45 3.77 5.76
N PRO A 155 -16.72 3.81 5.33
CA PRO A 155 -17.85 3.36 6.14
C PRO A 155 -17.59 1.97 6.75
N GLY A 156 -17.85 1.80 8.05
CA GLY A 156 -17.66 0.54 8.76
C GLY A 156 -16.32 0.42 9.50
N VAL A 157 -15.30 1.19 9.15
CA VAL A 157 -13.99 1.17 9.82
C VAL A 157 -14.11 1.48 11.31
N LYS A 158 -14.79 2.60 11.64
CA LYS A 158 -14.87 3.09 13.03
C LYS A 158 -15.58 2.07 13.93
N GLU A 159 -16.60 1.43 13.39
CA GLU A 159 -17.36 0.39 14.06
C GLU A 159 -16.50 -0.85 14.32
N VAL A 160 -15.68 -1.29 13.36
CA VAL A 160 -14.75 -2.43 13.56
C VAL A 160 -13.67 -2.08 14.59
N LEU A 161 -13.07 -0.88 14.52
CA LEU A 161 -12.10 -0.41 15.51
C LEU A 161 -12.70 -0.41 16.92
N ALA A 162 -13.92 0.09 17.07
CA ALA A 162 -14.63 0.14 18.35
C ALA A 162 -15.01 -1.25 18.87
N LYS A 163 -15.54 -2.14 18.01
CA LYS A 163 -15.90 -3.53 18.37
C LYS A 163 -14.68 -4.37 18.77
N SER A 164 -13.49 -3.98 18.33
CA SER A 164 -12.24 -4.69 18.59
C SER A 164 -11.49 -4.14 19.81
N ALA A 165 -11.85 -2.94 20.30
CA ALA A 165 -11.06 -2.18 21.26
C ALA A 165 -10.87 -2.86 22.63
N ASP A 166 -11.82 -3.71 23.06
CA ASP A 166 -11.76 -4.45 24.32
C ASP A 166 -11.26 -5.90 24.15
N LYS A 167 -11.02 -6.34 22.91
CA LYS A 167 -10.67 -7.72 22.57
C LYS A 167 -9.33 -7.88 21.88
N ALA A 168 -8.81 -6.84 21.23
CA ALA A 168 -7.58 -6.91 20.46
C ALA A 168 -6.67 -5.70 20.68
N ASP A 169 -5.37 -5.95 20.72
CA ASP A 169 -4.36 -4.91 20.52
C ASP A 169 -4.32 -4.53 19.03
N GLN A 170 -4.38 -3.24 18.72
CA GLN A 170 -4.57 -2.74 17.35
C GLN A 170 -3.42 -1.83 16.93
N ILE A 171 -2.90 -1.99 15.71
CA ILE A 171 -1.87 -1.09 15.15
C ILE A 171 -2.13 -0.74 13.69
N VAL A 172 -1.45 0.31 13.21
CA VAL A 172 -1.27 0.53 11.77
C VAL A 172 -0.05 -0.22 11.27
N VAL A 173 -0.19 -0.87 10.11
CA VAL A 173 0.85 -1.59 9.38
C VAL A 173 0.94 -0.99 7.96
N SER A 174 1.74 0.06 7.78
CA SER A 174 1.80 0.77 6.50
C SER A 174 3.22 1.13 6.06
N GLN A 175 3.42 1.30 4.75
CA GLN A 175 4.68 1.81 4.16
C GLN A 175 4.65 3.33 3.95
N THR A 176 3.59 4.00 4.39
CA THR A 176 3.47 5.47 4.31
C THR A 176 4.35 6.12 5.38
N PRO A 177 4.95 7.30 5.12
CA PRO A 177 5.72 8.02 6.13
C PRO A 177 4.93 8.21 7.44
N LEU A 178 5.58 8.00 8.57
CA LEU A 178 4.95 8.02 9.91
C LEU A 178 4.24 9.35 10.20
N GLU A 179 4.79 10.47 9.76
CA GLU A 179 4.19 11.80 9.94
C GLU A 179 2.81 11.87 9.28
N ALA A 180 2.69 11.43 8.03
CA ALA A 180 1.44 11.45 7.29
C ALA A 180 0.39 10.54 7.93
N LEU A 181 0.77 9.32 8.31
CA LEU A 181 -0.12 8.39 9.02
C LEU A 181 -0.60 8.99 10.35
N THR A 182 0.31 9.53 11.15
CA THR A 182 -0.03 10.13 12.45
C THR A 182 -1.00 11.28 12.27
N ARG A 183 -0.81 12.11 11.24
CA ARG A 183 -1.72 13.22 10.91
C ARG A 183 -3.09 12.70 10.49
N GLU A 184 -3.17 11.83 9.48
CA GLU A 184 -4.42 11.30 8.91
C GLU A 184 -5.30 10.60 9.96
N TRP A 185 -4.70 9.76 10.82
CA TRP A 185 -5.42 9.04 11.87
C TRP A 185 -5.92 9.97 13.00
N LYS A 186 -5.14 11.00 13.36
CA LYS A 186 -5.52 12.02 14.36
C LYS A 186 -6.60 12.96 13.84
N GLU A 187 -6.48 13.42 12.59
CA GLU A 187 -7.50 14.28 11.94
C GLU A 187 -8.87 13.60 11.95
N ASN A 188 -8.90 12.29 11.76
CA ASN A 188 -10.11 11.47 11.79
C ASN A 188 -10.55 11.02 13.18
N LYS A 189 -9.75 11.34 14.22
CA LYS A 189 -9.99 11.02 15.64
C LYS A 189 -10.19 9.53 15.89
N ILE A 190 -9.41 8.69 15.24
CA ILE A 190 -9.45 7.23 15.39
C ILE A 190 -8.12 6.64 15.86
N ASP A 191 -7.11 7.48 16.07
CA ASP A 191 -5.79 7.10 16.58
C ASP A 191 -5.83 6.53 18.00
N HIS A 192 -6.80 6.96 18.82
CA HIS A 192 -6.97 6.48 20.19
C HIS A 192 -7.36 4.99 20.32
N TYR A 193 -7.76 4.33 19.22
CA TYR A 193 -7.98 2.88 19.21
C TYR A 193 -6.67 2.08 19.09
N LEU A 194 -5.57 2.73 18.71
CA LEU A 194 -4.33 2.06 18.35
C LEU A 194 -3.33 2.10 19.50
N GLY A 195 -2.62 0.99 19.68
CA GLY A 195 -1.43 0.93 20.53
C GLY A 195 -0.19 1.50 19.85
N MET A 196 -0.15 1.52 18.51
CA MET A 196 1.00 2.00 17.72
C MET A 196 0.62 2.30 16.26
N ILE A 197 1.35 3.24 15.65
CA ILE A 197 1.31 3.50 14.21
C ILE A 197 2.67 3.13 13.61
N CYS A 198 2.76 2.03 12.87
CA CYS A 198 3.98 1.65 12.16
C CYS A 198 3.94 2.17 10.71
N GLY A 199 4.73 3.19 10.44
CA GLY A 199 5.01 3.72 9.10
C GLY A 199 6.33 3.23 8.49
N GLN A 200 6.71 3.78 7.33
CA GLN A 200 7.91 3.41 6.58
C GLN A 200 9.20 3.33 7.43
N GLU A 201 9.33 4.23 8.41
CA GLU A 201 10.50 4.35 9.28
C GLU A 201 10.66 3.15 10.22
N HIS A 202 9.58 2.41 10.48
CA HIS A 202 9.58 1.21 11.32
C HIS A 202 10.05 -0.04 10.57
N GLY A 203 10.22 0.04 9.25
CA GLY A 203 10.68 -1.07 8.41
C GLY A 203 9.60 -1.51 7.42
N THR A 204 9.57 -2.80 7.14
CA THR A 204 8.59 -3.41 6.24
C THR A 204 7.33 -3.84 6.98
N LYS A 205 6.18 -3.92 6.28
CA LYS A 205 4.94 -4.53 6.81
C LYS A 205 5.17 -5.92 7.43
N THR A 206 6.04 -6.73 6.82
CA THR A 206 6.45 -8.04 7.37
C THR A 206 7.13 -7.88 8.73
N GLU A 207 8.03 -6.92 8.88
CA GLU A 207 8.72 -6.63 10.14
C GLU A 207 7.77 -6.04 11.19
N HIS A 208 6.82 -5.20 10.80
CA HIS A 208 5.79 -4.68 11.71
C HIS A 208 5.07 -5.83 12.39
N LEU A 209 4.43 -6.72 11.61
CA LEU A 209 3.74 -7.90 12.14
C LEU A 209 4.67 -8.83 12.93
N LYS A 210 5.90 -9.03 12.46
CA LYS A 210 6.90 -9.88 13.13
C LYS A 210 7.23 -9.38 14.53
N TYR A 211 7.45 -8.08 14.68
CA TYR A 211 7.93 -7.51 15.94
C TYR A 211 6.81 -7.13 16.90
N THR A 212 5.61 -6.82 16.39
CA THR A 212 4.46 -6.44 17.22
C THR A 212 3.57 -7.62 17.59
N ALA A 213 3.49 -8.68 16.77
CA ALA A 213 2.52 -9.75 16.94
C ALA A 213 3.08 -11.18 16.89
N ALA A 214 3.92 -11.52 15.91
CA ALA A 214 4.35 -12.91 15.69
C ALA A 214 5.08 -13.47 16.93
N GLY A 215 4.61 -14.62 17.43
CA GLY A 215 5.14 -15.27 18.64
C GLY A 215 4.69 -14.66 19.97
N LYS A 216 3.99 -13.51 19.96
CA LYS A 216 3.33 -12.93 21.15
C LYS A 216 1.85 -13.35 21.26
N TYR A 217 1.23 -13.63 20.12
CA TYR A 217 -0.15 -14.10 19.97
C TYR A 217 -0.16 -15.41 19.19
N ASP A 218 -1.21 -16.22 19.40
CA ASP A 218 -1.45 -17.41 18.58
C ASP A 218 -1.75 -16.96 17.13
N SER A 219 -1.27 -17.71 16.14
CA SER A 219 -1.38 -17.33 14.72
C SER A 219 -2.83 -17.14 14.24
N ASP A 220 -3.77 -17.89 14.81
CA ASP A 220 -5.20 -17.81 14.53
C ASP A 220 -5.90 -16.67 15.28
N LYS A 221 -5.17 -15.92 16.11
CA LYS A 221 -5.62 -14.72 16.84
C LYS A 221 -4.91 -13.44 16.38
N VAL A 222 -4.22 -13.49 15.24
CA VAL A 222 -3.64 -12.32 14.59
C VAL A 222 -4.29 -12.15 13.23
N LEU A 223 -4.88 -10.98 12.99
CA LEU A 223 -5.50 -10.63 11.71
C LEU A 223 -4.79 -9.42 11.09
N MET A 224 -4.33 -9.57 9.85
CA MET A 224 -3.90 -8.45 9.02
C MET A 224 -5.04 -8.06 8.07
N ILE A 225 -5.47 -6.82 8.10
CA ILE A 225 -6.48 -6.26 7.19
C ILE A 225 -5.75 -5.34 6.20
N GLY A 226 -5.90 -5.59 4.90
CA GLY A 226 -5.21 -4.80 3.87
C GLY A 226 -5.75 -5.05 2.48
N ASP A 227 -5.37 -4.21 1.53
CA ASP A 227 -5.92 -4.15 0.17
C ASP A 227 -4.91 -4.52 -0.92
N ALA A 228 -3.63 -4.67 -0.58
CA ALA A 228 -2.58 -4.95 -1.55
C ALA A 228 -1.97 -6.36 -1.40
N PRO A 229 -1.42 -6.94 -2.48
CA PRO A 229 -0.67 -8.19 -2.41
C PRO A 229 0.51 -8.16 -1.44
N GLY A 230 1.08 -6.98 -1.18
CA GLY A 230 2.11 -6.78 -0.16
C GLY A 230 1.64 -7.10 1.26
N ASP A 231 0.39 -6.80 1.60
CA ASP A 231 -0.21 -7.10 2.90
C ASP A 231 -0.42 -8.61 3.07
N LEU A 232 -0.99 -9.25 2.05
CA LEU A 232 -1.14 -10.70 2.03
C LEU A 232 0.21 -11.41 2.16
N LYS A 233 1.25 -10.90 1.50
CA LYS A 233 2.61 -11.42 1.63
C LYS A 233 3.14 -11.25 3.06
N ALA A 234 2.94 -10.10 3.69
CA ALA A 234 3.36 -9.86 5.07
C ALA A 234 2.62 -10.77 6.06
N ALA A 235 1.32 -10.98 5.87
CA ALA A 235 0.51 -11.90 6.67
C ALA A 235 1.01 -13.35 6.55
N LYS A 236 1.20 -13.83 5.31
CA LYS A 236 1.74 -15.18 5.04
C LYS A 236 3.14 -15.38 5.63
N ALA A 237 4.02 -14.39 5.49
CA ALA A 237 5.39 -14.47 6.00
C ALA A 237 5.45 -14.58 7.54
N ASN A 238 4.41 -14.12 8.23
CA ASN A 238 4.29 -14.21 9.69
C ASN A 238 3.32 -15.32 10.14
N ASN A 239 2.78 -16.10 9.21
CA ASN A 239 1.79 -17.15 9.47
C ASN A 239 0.58 -16.63 10.25
N VAL A 240 0.00 -15.50 9.83
CA VAL A 240 -1.18 -14.90 10.46
C VAL A 240 -2.35 -14.83 9.48
N LEU A 241 -3.57 -14.62 9.99
CA LEU A 241 -4.78 -14.50 9.17
C LEU A 241 -4.75 -13.22 8.34
N PHE A 242 -5.46 -13.23 7.21
CA PHE A 242 -5.59 -12.08 6.33
C PHE A 242 -7.05 -11.82 5.96
N TYR A 243 -7.48 -10.56 6.05
CA TYR A 243 -8.74 -10.08 5.51
C TYR A 243 -8.48 -9.07 4.38
N PRO A 244 -8.89 -9.39 3.14
CA PRO A 244 -8.73 -8.46 2.02
C PRO A 244 -9.78 -7.36 2.06
N ILE A 245 -9.35 -6.12 1.91
CA ILE A 245 -10.21 -5.03 1.41
C ILE A 245 -10.10 -5.07 -0.12
N ILE A 246 -11.19 -5.37 -0.80
CA ILE A 246 -11.17 -5.62 -2.24
C ILE A 246 -11.23 -4.29 -2.99
N PRO A 247 -10.26 -3.99 -3.89
CA PRO A 247 -10.27 -2.76 -4.67
C PRO A 247 -11.54 -2.59 -5.51
N GLY A 248 -12.15 -1.40 -5.43
CA GLY A 248 -13.44 -1.06 -6.05
C GLY A 248 -14.66 -1.66 -5.36
N ARG A 249 -14.47 -2.32 -4.21
CA ARG A 249 -15.51 -2.91 -3.35
C ARG A 249 -15.15 -2.70 -1.87
N GLU A 250 -14.55 -1.57 -1.55
CA GLU A 250 -14.01 -1.26 -0.24
C GLU A 250 -15.13 -1.21 0.82
N GLU A 251 -16.24 -0.52 0.55
CA GLU A 251 -17.39 -0.46 1.45
C GLU A 251 -18.03 -1.83 1.67
N GLU A 252 -18.16 -2.64 0.62
CA GLU A 252 -18.68 -4.01 0.71
C GLU A 252 -17.76 -4.88 1.58
N SER A 253 -16.45 -4.72 1.42
CA SER A 253 -15.44 -5.44 2.19
C SER A 253 -15.52 -5.08 3.67
N TRP A 254 -15.64 -3.80 4.00
CA TRP A 254 -15.82 -3.35 5.38
C TRP A 254 -17.17 -3.77 5.96
N ALA A 255 -18.26 -3.70 5.20
CA ALA A 255 -19.57 -4.17 5.63
C ALA A 255 -19.53 -5.66 6.01
N LYS A 256 -18.97 -6.51 5.14
CA LYS A 256 -18.83 -7.95 5.39
C LYS A 256 -17.94 -8.26 6.61
N LEU A 257 -16.87 -7.49 6.82
CA LEU A 257 -16.03 -7.64 8.02
C LEU A 257 -16.85 -7.34 9.28
N ASN A 258 -17.65 -6.27 9.23
CA ASN A 258 -18.41 -5.76 10.36
C ASN A 258 -19.61 -6.66 10.73
N GLU A 259 -20.25 -7.25 9.73
CA GLU A 259 -21.43 -8.12 9.87
C GLU A 259 -21.07 -9.56 10.24
N GLU A 260 -19.94 -10.06 9.74
CA GLU A 260 -19.59 -11.48 9.86
C GLU A 260 -18.12 -11.72 10.22
N GLY A 261 -17.19 -11.09 9.49
CA GLY A 261 -15.77 -11.43 9.57
C GLY A 261 -15.16 -11.24 10.95
N ILE A 262 -15.51 -10.16 11.65
CA ILE A 262 -14.92 -9.82 12.95
C ILE A 262 -15.37 -10.78 14.06
N GLU A 263 -16.63 -11.20 14.04
CA GLU A 263 -17.16 -12.20 14.97
C GLU A 263 -16.58 -13.57 14.67
N ARG A 264 -16.40 -13.94 13.40
CA ARG A 264 -15.70 -15.18 13.04
C ARG A 264 -14.26 -15.20 13.56
N PHE A 265 -13.56 -14.07 13.48
CA PHE A 265 -12.20 -13.93 14.00
C PHE A 265 -12.15 -14.16 15.51
N PHE A 266 -12.96 -13.44 16.29
CA PHE A 266 -12.96 -13.59 17.75
C PHE A 266 -13.48 -14.96 18.23
N ASN A 267 -14.35 -15.61 17.46
CA ASN A 267 -14.85 -16.96 17.79
C ASN A 267 -13.95 -18.10 17.26
N GLY A 268 -12.80 -17.80 16.64
CA GLY A 268 -11.87 -18.81 16.12
C GLY A 268 -12.41 -19.60 14.91
N THR A 269 -13.39 -19.05 14.20
CA THR A 269 -14.05 -19.68 13.03
C THR A 269 -13.77 -18.95 11.71
N TYR A 270 -12.76 -18.09 11.70
CA TYR A 270 -12.35 -17.31 10.53
C TYR A 270 -11.53 -18.13 9.53
N ALA A 271 -10.60 -18.95 10.02
CA ALA A 271 -9.74 -19.76 9.18
C ALA A 271 -10.53 -20.86 8.43
N GLY A 272 -9.94 -21.37 7.35
CA GLY A 272 -10.57 -22.36 6.47
C GLY A 272 -11.45 -21.71 5.41
N ALA A 273 -12.61 -22.31 5.14
CA ALA A 273 -13.45 -21.97 3.99
C ALA A 273 -13.83 -20.48 3.90
N PHE A 274 -14.00 -19.80 5.04
CA PHE A 274 -14.32 -18.37 5.05
C PHE A 274 -13.15 -17.54 4.50
N GLN A 275 -11.96 -17.64 5.11
CA GLN A 275 -10.77 -16.94 4.60
C GLN A 275 -10.43 -17.35 3.16
N GLU A 276 -10.52 -18.63 2.81
CA GLU A 276 -10.24 -19.11 1.46
C GLU A 276 -11.14 -18.42 0.42
N SER A 277 -12.43 -18.29 0.70
CA SER A 277 -13.36 -17.58 -0.20
C SER A 277 -13.00 -16.10 -0.38
N LEU A 278 -12.55 -15.42 0.68
CA LEU A 278 -12.12 -14.02 0.61
C LEU A 278 -10.85 -13.87 -0.23
N LEU A 279 -9.89 -14.79 -0.06
CA LEU A 279 -8.65 -14.79 -0.83
C LEU A 279 -8.89 -15.06 -2.32
N ASP A 280 -9.84 -15.93 -2.66
CA ASP A 280 -10.22 -16.18 -4.06
C ASP A 280 -10.84 -14.94 -4.71
N ASP A 281 -11.71 -14.23 -3.99
CA ASP A 281 -12.32 -13.00 -4.49
C ASP A 281 -11.30 -11.87 -4.64
N PHE A 282 -10.34 -11.80 -3.71
CA PHE A 282 -9.22 -10.87 -3.80
C PHE A 282 -8.30 -11.17 -4.98
N ASP A 283 -8.00 -12.46 -5.22
CA ASP A 283 -7.16 -12.88 -6.33
C ASP A 283 -7.79 -12.51 -7.68
N LYS A 284 -9.11 -12.75 -7.84
CA LYS A 284 -9.88 -12.39 -9.04
C LYS A 284 -9.96 -10.90 -9.30
N ALA A 285 -10.00 -10.07 -8.25
CA ALA A 285 -10.09 -8.62 -8.38
C ALA A 285 -8.78 -7.97 -8.91
N LEU A 286 -7.65 -8.68 -8.82
CA LEU A 286 -6.34 -8.17 -9.19
C LEU A 286 -5.75 -8.97 -10.37
N PRO A 287 -6.09 -8.64 -11.62
CA PRO A 287 -5.53 -9.32 -12.79
C PRO A 287 -4.00 -9.17 -12.90
N ALA A 288 -3.34 -10.19 -13.46
CA ALA A 288 -1.89 -10.17 -13.72
C ALA A 288 -1.53 -9.49 -15.06
N LEU A 289 -2.44 -9.56 -16.03
CA LEU A 289 -2.28 -8.98 -17.36
C LEU A 289 -3.29 -7.85 -17.58
N PRO A 290 -2.90 -6.77 -18.27
CA PRO A 290 -3.81 -5.69 -18.57
C PRO A 290 -4.81 -6.07 -19.66
N PRO A 291 -5.98 -5.42 -19.73
CA PRO A 291 -7.05 -5.77 -20.67
C PRO A 291 -6.73 -5.50 -22.15
N TRP A 292 -5.65 -4.76 -22.45
CA TRP A 292 -5.18 -4.52 -23.82
C TRP A 292 -4.14 -5.53 -24.30
N LYS A 293 -3.81 -6.54 -23.50
CA LYS A 293 -2.94 -7.67 -23.88
C LYS A 293 -3.73 -8.96 -24.07
#